data_AF-X0SJ80-F1
#
_entry.id   AF-X0SJ80-F1
#
_cell.length_a   1.000
_cell.length_b   1.000
_cell.length_c   1.000
_cell.angle_alpha   90.00
_cell.angle_beta   90.00
_cell.angle_gamma   90.00
#
_symmetry.space_group_name_H-M   'P 1'
#
loop_
_entity.id
_entity.type
_entity.pdbx_description
1 polymer ?
#
loop_
_entity_poly.entity_id
_entity_poly.type
_entity_poly.pdbx_seq_one_letter_code
_entity_poly.pdbx_strand_id
1 'polypeptide(L)' 'MLNIATRDSDLALWQARHVQSLLAERLGVTATLRPLKTQGDLDLSTP' A
#
# COMPACT_ATOMS: atom_id res chain seq x y z
N MET A 1 -3.00 10.15 -12.96
CA MET A 1 -2.51 10.11 -11.57
C MET A 1 -2.72 8.70 -11.04
N LEU A 2 -1.67 8.01 -10.59
CA LEU A 2 -1.76 6.61 -10.13
C LEU A 2 -2.00 6.57 -8.62
N ASN A 3 -2.93 5.71 -8.16
CA ASN A 3 -3.18 5.49 -6.74
C ASN A 3 -2.80 4.06 -6.38
N ILE A 4 -2.05 3.88 -5.30
CA ILE A 4 -1.74 2.58 -4.71
C ILE A 4 -2.62 2.41 -3.47
N ALA A 5 -3.64 1.58 -3.58
CA ALA A 5 -4.43 1.13 -2.44
C ALA A 5 -3.65 0.06 -1.68
N THR A 6 -3.54 0.18 -0.35
CA THR A 6 -2.82 -0.80 0.49
C THR A 6 -3.49 -0.93 1.86
N ARG A 7 -3.24 -2.03 2.59
CA ARG A 7 -3.66 -2.15 4.00
C ARG A 7 -2.88 -1.17 4.86
N ASP A 8 -3.41 -0.83 6.03
CA ASP A 8 -2.77 0.12 6.96
C ASP A 8 -1.76 -0.51 7.93
N SER A 9 -1.48 -1.81 7.79
CA SER A 9 -0.40 -2.47 8.54
C SER A 9 0.99 -1.97 8.11
N ASP A 10 1.93 -1.95 9.05
CA ASP A 10 3.29 -1.44 8.81
C ASP A 10 4.00 -2.15 7.65
N LEU A 11 3.84 -3.47 7.55
CA LEU A 11 4.40 -4.26 6.45
C LEU A 11 3.78 -3.87 5.10
N ALA A 12 2.45 -3.70 5.03
CA ALA A 12 1.77 -3.33 3.80
C ALA A 12 2.11 -1.90 3.35
N LEU A 13 2.31 -0.98 4.30
CA LEU A 13 2.79 0.38 4.01
C LEU A 13 4.24 0.37 3.51
N TRP A 14 5.11 -0.45 4.11
CA TRP A 14 6.49 -0.61 3.64
C TRP A 14 6.53 -1.16 2.21
N GLN A 15 5.77 -2.21 1.92
CA GLN A 15 5.65 -2.78 0.58
C GLN A 15 5.13 -1.75 -0.44
N ALA A 16 4.11 -0.98 -0.07
CA ALA A 16 3.54 0.05 -0.95
C ALA A 16 4.52 1.20 -1.24
N ARG A 17 5.29 1.64 -0.23
CA ARG A 17 6.38 2.61 -0.42
C ARG A 17 7.47 2.07 -1.33
N HIS A 18 7.85 0.80 -1.18
CA HIS A 18 8.84 0.17 -2.05
C HIS A 18 8.40 0.18 -3.53
N VAL A 19 7.14 -0.19 -3.81
CA VAL A 19 6.58 -0.13 -5.17
C VAL A 19 6.51 1.32 -5.68
N GLN A 20 6.11 2.28 -4.84
CA GLN A 20 6.09 3.71 -5.20
C GLN A 20 7.48 4.20 -5.64
N SER A 21 8.54 3.86 -4.90
CA SER A 21 9.92 4.20 -5.26
C SER A 21 10.32 3.59 -6.60
N LEU A 22 10.01 2.31 -6.83
CA LEU A 22 10.33 1.65 -8.11
C LEU A 22 9.62 2.29 -9.30
N LEU A 23 8.36 2.71 -9.13
CA LEU A 23 7.60 3.41 -10.18
C LEU A 23 8.22 4.78 -10.51
N ALA A 24 8.66 5.51 -9.48
CA ALA A 24 9.34 6.79 -9.67
C ALA A 24 10.70 6.61 -10.34
N GLU A 25 11.54 5.68 -9.85
CA GLU A 25 12.91 5.48 -10.31
C GLU A 25 13.00 4.87 -11.70
N ARG A 26 12.13 3.89 -12.02
CA ARG A 26 12.25 3.12 -13.28
C ARG A 26 11.37 3.67 -14.40
N LEU A 27 10.24 4.29 -14.06
CA LEU A 27 9.23 4.71 -15.04
C LEU A 27 8.94 6.21 -14.98
N GLY A 28 9.49 6.95 -14.01
CA GLY A 28 9.17 8.38 -13.82
C GLY A 28 7.71 8.63 -13.42
N VAL A 29 7.01 7.62 -12.90
CA VAL A 29 5.58 7.70 -12.59
C VAL A 29 5.38 8.07 -11.12
N THR A 30 4.70 9.19 -10.88
CA THR A 30 4.25 9.57 -9.54
C THR A 30 3.00 8.80 -9.14
N ALA A 31 3.02 8.22 -7.93
CA ALA A 31 1.89 7.52 -7.34
C ALA A 31 1.55 8.06 -5.95
N THR A 32 0.27 8.02 -5.57
CA THR A 32 -0.21 8.40 -4.23
C THR A 32 -0.62 7.15 -3.46
N LEU A 33 -0.12 6.98 -2.23
CA LEU A 33 -0.54 5.90 -1.35
C LEU A 33 -1.90 6.22 -0.71
N ARG A 34 -2.81 5.25 -0.74
CA ARG A 34 -4.12 5.32 -0.07
C ARG A 34 -4.28 4.11 0.86
N PRO A 35 -3.97 4.25 2.15
CA PRO A 35 -4.23 3.22 3.13
C PRO A 35 -5.74 2.96 3.25
N LEU A 36 -6.13 1.69 3.35
CA LEU A 36 -7.50 1.23 3.50
C LEU A 36 -7.54 0.22 4.64
N LYS A 37 -8.64 0.22 5.40
CA LYS A 37 -8.97 -0.88 6.31
C LYS A 37 -9.88 -1.87 5.58
N THR A 38 -9.56 -3.16 5.71
CA THR A 38 -10.38 -4.25 5.18
C THR A 38 -11.08 -4.99 6.33
N GLN A 39 -12.12 -5.78 6.01
CA GLN A 39 -12.80 -6.60 7.03
C GLN A 39 -11.81 -7.54 7.75
N GLY A 40 -10.84 -8.12 7.03
CA GLY A 40 -9.81 -8.96 7.63
C GLY A 40 -8.74 -8.20 8.42
N ASP A 41 -8.73 -6.85 8.41
CA ASP A 41 -7.91 -6.06 9.36
C ASP A 41 -8.64 -5.90 10.71
N LEU A 42 -9.97 -6.06 10.69
CA LEU A 42 -10.83 -5.93 11.87
C LEU A 42 -11.08 -7.29 12.53
N ASP A 43 -11.05 -8.37 11.75
CA ASP A 43 -11.20 -9.73 12.24
C ASP A 43 -9.88 -10.26 12.82
N LEU A 44 -9.75 -10.17 14.14
CA LEU A 44 -8.62 -10.71 14.91
C LEU A 44 -8.92 -12.12 15.47
N SER A 45 -10.07 -12.71 15.11
CA SER A 45 -10.62 -13.88 15.78
C SER A 45 -10.56 -15.16 14.93
N THR A 46 -10.39 -15.01 13.62
CA THR A 46 -10.19 -16.15 12.71
C THR A 46 -8.73 -16.61 12.74
N PRO A 47 -8.44 -17.89 13.08
CA PRO A 47 -7.07 -18.41 13.22
C PRO A 47 -6.33 -18.59 11.89
#